data_AF-A0A7W1LU02-F1
#
_entry.id   AF-A0A7W1LU02-F1
#
_cell.length_a   1.000
_cell.length_b   1.000
_cell.length_c   1.000
_cell.angle_alpha   90.00
_cell.angle_beta   90.00
_cell.angle_gamma   90.00
#
_symmetry.space_group_name_H-M   'P 1'
#
loop_
_entity.id
_entity.type
_entity.pdbx_description
1 polymer ?
#
loop_
_entity_poly.entity_id
_entity_poly.type
_entity_poly.pdbx_seq_one_letter_code
_entity_poly.pdbx_strand_id
1 'polypeptide(L)'
;FWEPGTASALDASDVAGGDDIGATGVFIPRAGGQALTFSAGHGGFVDDQTGSTWNLLGNAVAGPLAGTKLEAVPHVDTFWFAWSAFRPDSAIIGE
;
A
#
# COMPACT_ATOMS: atom_id res chain seq x y z
N PHE A 1 -0.28 1.33 -3.50
CA PHE A 1 -1.20 2.41 -3.07
C PHE A 1 -0.81 2.83 -1.67
N TRP A 2 -0.89 4.14 -1.36
CA TRP A 2 -0.56 4.71 -0.04
C TRP A 2 -1.80 5.37 0.56
N GLU A 3 -1.99 5.26 1.88
CA GLU A 3 -3.01 6.01 2.63
C GLU A 3 -2.43 6.57 3.93
N PRO A 4 -2.81 7.81 4.32
CA PRO A 4 -2.47 8.38 5.62
C PRO A 4 -3.13 7.62 6.79
N GLY A 5 -2.65 7.88 8.01
CA GLY A 5 -3.25 7.43 9.27
C GLY A 5 -2.40 6.47 10.09
N THR A 6 -1.17 6.19 9.65
CA THR A 6 -0.22 5.38 10.44
C THR A 6 0.80 6.31 11.07
N ALA A 7 0.80 6.39 12.40
CA ALA A 7 1.73 7.24 13.13
C ALA A 7 3.08 6.54 13.35
N SER A 8 4.15 7.29 13.16
CA SER A 8 5.52 6.86 13.44
C SER A 8 5.71 6.60 14.93
N ALA A 9 6.42 5.53 15.26
CA ALA A 9 6.82 5.23 16.64
C ALA A 9 8.13 5.90 17.06
N LEU A 10 8.78 6.66 16.17
CA LEU A 10 10.19 7.07 16.35
C LEU A 10 10.40 8.58 16.47
N ASP A 11 9.38 9.38 16.14
CA ASP A 11 9.52 10.83 16.01
C ASP A 11 8.89 11.60 17.19
N ALA A 12 8.24 10.91 18.13
CA ALA A 12 7.63 11.48 19.33
C ALA A 12 7.80 10.56 20.57
N SER A 13 7.48 11.08 21.75
CA SER A 13 7.55 10.32 23.02
C SER A 13 6.50 9.23 23.15
N ASP A 14 5.45 9.28 22.33
CA ASP A 14 4.39 8.30 22.25
C ASP A 14 3.98 8.12 20.79
N VAL A 15 3.47 6.93 20.45
CA VAL A 15 3.11 6.57 19.07
C VAL A 15 2.00 7.46 18.53
N ALA A 16 1.04 7.87 19.37
CA ALA A 16 -0.11 8.65 18.93
C ALA A 16 0.27 10.07 18.48
N GLY A 17 1.36 10.61 19.03
CA GLY A 17 1.91 11.92 18.67
C GLY A 17 2.94 11.91 17.53
N GLY A 18 3.27 10.75 16.97
CA GLY A 18 4.25 10.66 15.88
C GLY A 18 3.72 11.12 14.52
N ASP A 19 4.65 11.44 13.62
CA ASP A 19 4.32 11.87 12.25
C ASP A 19 3.56 10.80 11.47
N ASP A 20 2.67 11.22 10.57
CA ASP A 20 1.93 10.31 9.70
C ASP A 20 2.84 9.82 8.56
N ILE A 21 3.24 8.55 8.64
CA ILE A 21 4.04 7.86 7.63
C ILE A 21 3.16 7.08 6.64
N GLY A 22 1.87 6.94 6.95
CA GLY A 22 0.90 6.17 6.18
C GLY A 22 1.23 4.68 6.06
N ALA A 23 0.45 4.00 5.23
CA ALA A 23 0.59 2.57 4.96
C ALA A 23 0.55 2.29 3.45
N THR A 24 1.34 1.31 3.00
CA THR A 24 1.37 0.88 1.61
C THR A 24 0.71 -0.49 1.42
N GLY A 25 0.03 -0.65 0.28
CA GLY A 25 -0.37 -1.96 -0.25
C GLY A 25 0.22 -2.20 -1.63
N VAL A 26 0.82 -3.38 -1.83
CA VAL A 26 1.42 -3.82 -3.10
C VAL A 26 0.75 -5.12 -3.56
N PHE A 27 0.26 -5.14 -4.79
CA PHE A 27 -0.55 -6.23 -5.33
C PHE A 27 -0.17 -6.58 -6.76
N ILE A 28 -0.40 -7.84 -7.16
CA ILE A 28 -0.43 -8.22 -8.56
C ILE A 28 -1.72 -7.68 -9.18
N PRO A 29 -1.67 -6.86 -10.25
CA PRO A 29 -2.85 -6.21 -10.81
C PRO A 29 -3.62 -7.17 -11.72
N ARG A 30 -4.08 -8.30 -11.17
CA ARG A 30 -4.85 -9.32 -11.88
C ARG A 30 -5.99 -9.86 -11.02
N ALA A 31 -7.16 -10.00 -11.62
CA ALA A 31 -8.32 -10.66 -11.02
C ALA A 31 -9.02 -11.53 -12.07
N GLY A 32 -9.37 -12.77 -11.72
CA GLY A 32 -10.05 -13.69 -12.65
C GLY A 32 -9.28 -13.97 -13.95
N GLY A 33 -7.94 -13.88 -13.93
CA GLY A 33 -7.08 -14.03 -15.12
C GLY A 33 -6.91 -12.77 -15.97
N GLN A 34 -7.72 -11.72 -15.74
CA GLN A 34 -7.63 -10.45 -16.45
C GLN A 34 -6.59 -9.53 -15.82
N ALA A 35 -5.79 -8.85 -16.63
CA ALA A 35 -4.94 -7.75 -16.18
C ALA A 35 -5.77 -6.49 -15.96
N LEU A 36 -5.51 -5.80 -14.86
CA LEU A 36 -6.21 -4.58 -14.47
C LEU A 36 -5.24 -3.40 -14.44
N THR A 37 -5.78 -2.22 -14.70
CA THR A 37 -5.15 -0.94 -14.38
C THR A 37 -6.02 -0.22 -13.38
N PHE A 38 -5.41 0.64 -12.58
CA PHE A 38 -6.08 1.24 -11.45
C PHE A 38 -5.81 2.72 -11.36
N SER A 39 -6.87 3.43 -10.98
CA SER A 39 -6.83 4.84 -10.63
C SER A 39 -7.08 5.00 -9.13
N ALA A 40 -6.40 5.96 -8.49
CA ALA A 40 -6.67 6.28 -7.09
C ALA A 40 -8.12 6.77 -6.93
N GLY A 41 -8.81 6.26 -5.91
CA GLY A 41 -10.16 6.68 -5.55
C GLY A 41 -10.21 7.19 -4.10
N HIS A 42 -11.39 7.61 -3.65
CA HIS A 42 -11.57 7.99 -2.25
C HIS A 42 -11.49 6.75 -1.34
N GLY A 43 -10.45 6.67 -0.49
CA GLY A 43 -10.26 5.58 0.49
C GLY A 43 -9.86 4.23 -0.13
N GLY A 44 -9.28 4.25 -1.34
CA GLY A 44 -8.95 3.03 -2.07
C GLY A 44 -8.60 3.29 -3.53
N PHE A 45 -8.97 2.37 -4.41
CA PHE A 45 -8.69 2.45 -5.83
C PHE A 45 -9.80 1.83 -6.68
N VAL A 46 -9.87 2.21 -7.94
CA VAL A 46 -10.88 1.76 -8.90
C VAL A 46 -10.18 1.13 -10.09
N ASP A 47 -10.62 -0.04 -10.53
CA ASP A 47 -10.07 -0.64 -11.75
C ASP A 47 -10.74 -0.06 -13.01
N ASP A 48 -9.94 0.22 -14.03
CA ASP A 48 -10.43 0.91 -15.24
C ASP A 48 -11.22 -0.02 -16.16
N GLN A 49 -11.10 -1.34 -16.00
CA GLN A 49 -11.71 -2.34 -16.90
C GLN A 49 -13.16 -2.65 -16.54
N THR A 50 -13.50 -2.63 -15.27
CA THR A 50 -14.84 -3.00 -14.77
C THR A 50 -15.47 -1.88 -13.94
N GLY A 51 -14.68 -0.89 -13.51
CA GLY A 51 -15.15 0.15 -12.61
C GLY A 51 -15.42 -0.37 -11.19
N SER A 52 -14.88 -1.54 -10.81
CA SER A 52 -15.04 -2.03 -9.44
C SER A 52 -14.20 -1.18 -8.50
N THR A 53 -14.71 -0.95 -7.29
CA THR A 53 -14.00 -0.20 -6.26
C THR A 53 -13.36 -1.17 -5.29
N TRP A 54 -12.16 -0.83 -4.86
CA TRP A 54 -11.28 -1.68 -4.07
C TRP A 54 -10.81 -0.92 -2.84
N ASN A 55 -10.78 -1.60 -1.70
CA ASN A 55 -10.14 -1.07 -0.50
C ASN A 55 -8.62 -1.28 -0.55
N LEU A 56 -7.90 -0.62 0.35
CA LEU A 56 -6.44 -0.66 0.39
C LEU A 56 -5.84 -2.03 0.73
N LEU A 57 -6.66 -2.93 1.28
CA LEU A 57 -6.30 -4.31 1.55
C LEU A 57 -6.41 -5.20 0.30
N GLY A 58 -6.74 -4.62 -0.86
CA GLY A 58 -6.84 -5.33 -2.13
C GLY A 58 -8.15 -6.09 -2.32
N ASN A 59 -9.22 -5.75 -1.58
CA ASN A 59 -10.53 -6.40 -1.74
C ASN A 59 -11.45 -5.50 -2.56
N ALA A 60 -12.11 -6.07 -3.55
CA ALA A 60 -13.18 -5.40 -4.28
C ALA A 60 -14.42 -5.31 -3.38
N VAL A 61 -14.83 -4.08 -3.04
CA VAL A 61 -15.94 -3.81 -2.12
C VAL A 61 -17.24 -3.47 -2.86
N ALA A 62 -17.18 -3.03 -4.11
CA ALA A 62 -18.35 -2.81 -4.95
C ALA A 62 -18.00 -2.99 -6.45
N GLY A 63 -19.04 -3.14 -7.27
CA GLY A 63 -18.93 -3.32 -8.72
C GLY A 63 -18.85 -4.79 -9.15
N PRO A 64 -18.57 -5.05 -10.44
CA PRO A 64 -18.61 -6.39 -11.03
C PRO A 64 -17.68 -7.42 -10.37
N LEU A 65 -16.58 -6.97 -9.77
CA LEU A 65 -15.60 -7.84 -9.11
C LEU A 65 -15.79 -7.92 -7.59
N ALA A 66 -16.88 -7.39 -7.03
CA ALA A 66 -17.12 -7.38 -5.58
C ALA A 66 -16.95 -8.77 -4.94
N GLY A 67 -16.25 -8.82 -3.81
CA GLY A 67 -15.92 -10.06 -3.09
C GLY A 67 -14.64 -10.75 -3.57
N THR A 68 -14.02 -10.28 -4.66
CA THR A 68 -12.70 -10.75 -5.07
C THR A 68 -11.58 -10.05 -4.30
N LYS A 69 -10.40 -10.67 -4.28
CA LYS A 69 -9.19 -10.17 -3.62
C LYS A 69 -8.00 -10.27 -4.55
N LEU A 70 -7.19 -9.21 -4.62
CA LEU A 70 -5.91 -9.21 -5.31
C LEU A 70 -4.86 -10.01 -4.54
N GLU A 71 -3.94 -10.62 -5.28
CA GLU A 71 -2.77 -11.26 -4.69
C GLU A 71 -1.81 -10.19 -4.14
N ALA A 72 -1.52 -10.24 -2.84
CA ALA A 72 -0.58 -9.33 -2.20
C ALA A 72 0.86 -9.76 -2.48
N VAL A 73 1.70 -8.78 -2.82
CA VAL A 73 3.15 -8.99 -2.94
C VAL A 73 3.77 -8.72 -1.57
N PRO A 74 4.62 -9.63 -1.05
CA PRO A 74 5.40 -9.36 0.14
C PRO A 74 6.23 -8.09 -0.06
N HIS A 75 6.01 -7.11 0.81
CA HIS A 75 6.70 -5.82 0.80
C HIS A 75 6.96 -5.39 2.24
N VAL A 76 7.77 -4.36 2.39
CA VAL A 76 8.09 -3.77 3.69
C VAL A 76 8.06 -2.26 3.57
N ASP A 77 7.29 -1.62 4.45
CA ASP A 77 7.38 -0.20 4.72
C ASP A 77 8.39 -0.03 5.87
N THR A 78 9.54 0.60 5.60
CA THR A 78 10.62 0.71 6.59
C THR A 78 11.41 1.99 6.43
N PHE A 79 11.91 2.51 7.56
CA PHE A 79 12.85 3.62 7.54
C PHE A 79 14.19 3.19 6.95
N TRP A 80 14.84 4.12 6.23
CA TRP A 80 16.12 3.85 5.56
C TRP A 80 17.19 3.31 6.52
N PHE A 81 17.25 3.79 7.77
CA PHE A 81 18.27 3.38 8.74
C PHE A 81 18.04 1.94 9.21
N ALA A 82 16.79 1.54 9.40
CA ALA A 82 16.44 0.17 9.75
C ALA A 82 16.78 -0.77 8.57
N TRP A 83 16.42 -0.37 7.35
CA TRP A 83 16.81 -1.11 6.14
C TRP A 83 18.33 -1.30 6.04
N SER A 84 19.10 -0.23 6.24
CA SER A 84 20.57 -0.28 6.14
C SER A 84 21.21 -1.26 7.11
N ALA A 85 20.64 -1.44 8.31
CA ALA A 85 21.12 -2.40 9.28
C ALA A 85 20.92 -3.86 8.85
N PHE A 86 19.84 -4.15 8.11
CA PHE A 86 19.52 -5.50 7.62
C PHE A 86 19.98 -5.77 6.17
N ARG A 87 20.35 -4.72 5.44
CA ARG A 87 20.78 -4.75 4.03
C ARG A 87 21.97 -3.80 3.81
N PRO A 88 23.14 -4.11 4.41
CA PRO A 88 24.29 -3.21 4.46
C PRO A 88 24.89 -2.88 3.09
N ASP A 89 24.69 -3.74 2.09
CA ASP A 89 25.17 -3.53 0.72
C ASP A 89 24.29 -2.56 -0.10
N SER A 90 23.18 -2.08 0.47
CA SER A 90 22.31 -1.11 -0.21
C SER A 90 22.96 0.27 -0.22
N ALA A 91 23.02 0.91 -1.39
CA ALA A 91 23.35 2.31 -1.47
C ALA A 91 22.16 3.17 -1.01
N ILE A 92 22.42 4.12 -0.10
CA ILE A 92 21.46 5.16 0.28
C ILE A 92 21.80 6.40 -0.54
N ILE A 93 20.82 6.90 -1.30
CA ILE A 93 20.95 8.12 -2.08
C ILE A 93 20.06 9.17 -1.41
N GLY A 94 20.67 10.25 -0.94
CA GLY A 94 19.97 11.44 -0.46
C GLY A 94 19.67 12.42 -1.60
N GLU A 95 18.69 13.29 -1.39
CA GLU A 95 18.39 14.44 -2.25
C GLU A 95 19.12 15.70 -1.78
#